data_AF-A0A1M7NBW5-F1
#
_entry.id   AF-A0A1M7NBW5-F1
#
_cell.length_a   1.000
_cell.length_b   1.000
_cell.length_c   1.000
_cell.angle_alpha   90.00
_cell.angle_beta   90.00
_cell.angle_gamma   90.00
#
_symmetry.space_group_name_H-M   'P 1'
#
loop_
_entity.id
_entity.type
_entity.pdbx_description
1 polymer ?
#
loop_
_entity_poly.entity_id
_entity_poly.type
_entity_poly.pdbx_seq_one_letter_code
_entity_poly.pdbx_strand_id
1 'polypeptide(L)'
;MSSQLSVLRVGFFLDGYTLKKVNEYYLKYHRYHARLDFKALKGWVRDYSMKLLGREGCPVEVEAHYYHPYVRRVDRQEPLYGDGIDRLEKQLMMAGFEVHYNIPEKVEKMGPNMQLVEDAYLYAYYHKIDVIVLLSTQGQYSTLPERLRREGVPMLLLGWNFEYLRGETPIYWRTDPSLREQSGYYVAMEEVAEKYPPTRSAERNLFMLPYNPQPTDSNIWRAYLQKIMASLDDKDNYSDKPNFRKSGCKKSPAVARLG
;
A
#
# COMPACT_ATOMS: atom_id res chain seq x y z
N MET A 1 -5.31 -37.38 -14.33
CA MET A 1 -4.90 -36.22 -15.15
C MET A 1 -4.74 -35.04 -14.20
N SER A 2 -3.51 -34.63 -13.87
CA SER A 2 -3.29 -33.42 -13.09
C SER A 2 -3.62 -32.23 -13.98
N SER A 3 -4.78 -31.60 -13.77
CA SER A 3 -5.06 -30.30 -14.37
C SER A 3 -3.94 -29.37 -13.92
N GLN A 4 -3.12 -28.90 -14.87
CA GLN A 4 -2.19 -27.82 -14.56
C GLN A 4 -3.02 -26.65 -14.06
N LEU A 5 -2.82 -26.26 -12.80
CA LEU A 5 -3.44 -25.06 -12.25
C LEU A 5 -2.99 -23.90 -13.13
N SER A 6 -3.92 -23.29 -13.87
CA SER A 6 -3.59 -22.14 -14.70
C SER A 6 -3.01 -21.03 -13.83
N VAL A 7 -2.07 -20.27 -14.38
CA VAL A 7 -1.45 -19.15 -13.67
C VAL A 7 -2.53 -18.13 -13.29
N LEU A 8 -2.52 -17.64 -12.05
CA LEU A 8 -3.34 -16.52 -11.62
C LEU A 8 -2.60 -15.20 -11.92
N ARG A 9 -3.20 -14.36 -12.75
CA ARG A 9 -2.64 -13.06 -13.16
C ARG A 9 -3.25 -11.94 -12.35
N VAL A 10 -2.41 -11.23 -11.59
CA VAL A 10 -2.81 -10.14 -10.71
C VAL A 10 -2.21 -8.83 -11.21
N GLY A 11 -3.04 -7.85 -11.48
CA GLY A 11 -2.60 -6.48 -11.78
C GLY A 11 -2.64 -5.64 -10.51
N PHE A 12 -1.50 -5.11 -10.06
CA PHE A 12 -1.37 -4.36 -8.82
C PHE A 12 -1.02 -2.90 -9.08
N PHE A 13 -1.97 -2.00 -8.86
CA PHE A 13 -1.89 -0.59 -9.20
C PHE A 13 -1.83 0.26 -7.93
N LEU A 14 -0.76 1.07 -7.81
CA LEU A 14 -0.56 1.96 -6.66
C LEU A 14 -0.87 3.41 -7.05
N ASP A 15 -1.84 4.02 -6.36
CA ASP A 15 -1.99 5.47 -6.36
C ASP A 15 -0.85 6.09 -5.55
N GLY A 16 0.01 6.87 -6.23
CA GLY A 16 1.14 7.49 -5.58
C GLY A 16 0.81 8.62 -4.62
N TYR A 17 -0.35 9.26 -4.71
CA TYR A 17 -0.77 10.24 -3.70
C TYR A 17 -1.09 9.53 -2.38
N THR A 18 -1.93 8.50 -2.43
CA THR A 18 -2.23 7.63 -1.29
C THR A 18 -0.96 7.02 -0.71
N LEU A 19 -0.11 6.40 -1.54
CA LEU A 19 1.08 5.71 -1.05
C LEU A 19 2.04 6.63 -0.30
N LYS A 20 2.27 7.86 -0.82
CA LYS A 20 3.14 8.84 -0.15
C LYS A 20 2.61 9.20 1.24
N LYS A 21 1.29 9.43 1.35
CA LYS A 21 0.64 9.76 2.63
C LYS A 21 0.68 8.61 3.63
N VAL A 22 0.42 7.39 3.17
CA VAL A 22 0.52 6.18 4.00
C VAL A 22 1.95 5.96 4.50
N ASN A 23 2.95 6.08 3.62
CA ASN A 23 4.35 5.91 4.04
C ASN A 23 4.83 7.02 4.98
N GLU A 24 4.40 8.25 4.77
CA GLU A 24 4.64 9.35 5.71
C GLU A 24 4.00 9.05 7.07
N TYR A 25 2.76 8.57 7.06
CA TYR A 25 2.03 8.21 8.27
C TYR A 25 2.78 7.16 9.10
N TYR A 26 3.11 6.03 8.47
CA TYR A 26 3.79 4.95 9.17
C TYR A 26 5.18 5.31 9.69
N LEU A 27 5.90 6.16 8.96
CA LEU A 27 7.22 6.60 9.38
C LEU A 27 7.17 7.59 10.55
N LYS A 28 6.24 8.56 10.51
CA LYS A 28 6.26 9.70 11.42
C LYS A 28 5.33 9.57 12.63
N TYR A 29 4.19 8.93 12.48
CA TYR A 29 3.12 8.99 13.48
C TYR A 29 2.70 7.61 14.00
N HIS A 30 2.87 6.55 13.21
CA HIS A 30 2.56 5.20 13.67
C HIS A 30 3.59 4.71 14.68
N ARG A 31 3.14 3.90 15.67
CA ARG A 31 3.97 3.35 16.76
C ARG A 31 5.23 2.61 16.31
N TYR A 32 5.19 2.02 15.11
CA TYR A 32 6.33 1.27 14.56
C TYR A 32 7.42 2.14 13.95
N HIS A 33 7.11 3.39 13.57
CA HIS A 33 8.05 4.29 12.89
C HIS A 33 8.82 3.63 11.73
N ALA A 34 8.15 2.76 10.99
CA ALA A 34 8.75 1.93 9.95
C ALA A 34 8.06 2.17 8.60
N ARG A 35 8.81 2.08 7.51
CA ARG A 35 8.25 2.17 6.16
C ARG A 35 7.65 0.83 5.74
N LEU A 36 6.67 0.86 4.86
CA LEU A 36 6.19 -0.36 4.21
C LEU A 36 7.33 -1.00 3.39
N ASP A 37 7.45 -2.32 3.44
CA ASP A 37 8.30 -3.06 2.53
C ASP A 37 7.48 -3.44 1.30
N PHE A 38 7.85 -2.90 0.13
CA PHE A 38 7.10 -3.12 -1.11
C PHE A 38 7.22 -4.54 -1.65
N LYS A 39 8.32 -5.26 -1.38
CA LYS A 39 8.43 -6.67 -1.72
C LYS A 39 7.48 -7.49 -0.87
N ALA A 40 7.44 -7.19 0.43
CA ALA A 40 6.53 -7.87 1.33
C ALA A 40 5.06 -7.54 1.03
N LEU A 41 4.73 -6.27 0.73
CA LEU A 41 3.39 -5.86 0.31
C LEU A 41 2.96 -6.60 -0.96
N LYS A 42 3.83 -6.67 -1.98
CA LYS A 42 3.57 -7.41 -3.22
C LYS A 42 3.36 -8.91 -2.94
N GLY A 43 4.17 -9.50 -2.06
CA GLY A 43 4.01 -10.89 -1.62
C GLY A 43 2.71 -11.13 -0.84
N TRP A 44 2.32 -10.19 0.01
CA TRP A 44 1.05 -10.23 0.72
C TRP A 44 -0.14 -10.17 -0.25
N VAL A 45 -0.08 -9.28 -1.24
CA VAL A 45 -1.10 -9.18 -2.30
C VAL A 45 -1.22 -10.47 -3.09
N ARG A 46 -0.09 -11.05 -3.50
CA ARG A 46 -0.04 -12.34 -4.18
C ARG A 46 -0.79 -13.42 -3.40
N ASP A 47 -0.44 -13.59 -2.13
CA ASP A 47 -1.01 -14.62 -1.27
C ASP A 47 -2.51 -14.36 -0.98
N TYR A 48 -2.87 -13.10 -0.77
CA TYR A 48 -4.26 -12.71 -0.48
C TYR A 48 -5.16 -12.90 -1.70
N SER A 49 -4.71 -12.48 -2.90
CA SER A 49 -5.46 -12.66 -4.15
C SER A 49 -5.69 -14.15 -4.46
N MET A 50 -4.69 -15.00 -4.22
CA MET A 50 -4.82 -16.46 -4.38
C MET A 50 -5.91 -17.04 -3.46
N LYS A 51 -5.89 -16.66 -2.18
CA LYS A 51 -6.91 -17.08 -1.20
C LYS A 51 -8.29 -16.52 -1.53
N LEU A 52 -8.36 -15.25 -1.92
CA LEU A 52 -9.61 -14.55 -2.24
C LEU A 52 -10.37 -15.26 -3.36
N LEU A 53 -9.66 -15.74 -4.37
CA LEU A 53 -10.22 -16.43 -5.52
C LEU A 53 -10.33 -17.96 -5.33
N GLY A 54 -9.92 -18.50 -4.18
CA GLY A 54 -9.96 -19.95 -3.91
C GLY A 54 -9.06 -20.76 -4.83
N ARG A 55 -7.90 -20.21 -5.22
CA ARG A 55 -6.94 -20.84 -6.16
C ARG A 55 -5.65 -21.27 -5.46
N GLU A 56 -5.75 -21.78 -4.24
CA GLU A 56 -4.56 -22.17 -3.48
C GLU A 56 -3.70 -23.18 -4.24
N GLY A 57 -2.38 -22.93 -4.24
CA GLY A 57 -1.42 -23.78 -4.95
C GLY A 57 -1.21 -23.43 -6.42
N CYS A 58 -1.96 -22.47 -7.01
CA CYS A 58 -1.67 -22.00 -8.36
C CYS A 58 -0.44 -21.07 -8.39
N PRO A 59 0.39 -21.10 -9.45
CA PRO A 59 1.38 -20.05 -9.67
C PRO A 59 0.68 -18.69 -9.81
N VAL A 60 1.25 -17.64 -9.23
CA VAL A 60 0.69 -16.28 -9.28
C VAL A 60 1.70 -15.32 -9.89
N GLU A 61 1.31 -14.64 -10.96
CA GLU A 61 2.07 -13.56 -11.59
C GLU A 61 1.48 -12.21 -11.15
N VAL A 62 2.34 -11.32 -10.64
CA VAL A 62 1.91 -9.99 -10.19
C VAL A 62 2.60 -8.91 -11.03
N GLU A 63 1.84 -8.33 -11.94
CA GLU A 63 2.20 -7.14 -12.72
C GLU A 63 1.94 -5.91 -11.85
N ALA A 64 2.97 -5.14 -11.52
CA ALA A 64 2.91 -4.13 -10.47
C ALA A 64 3.31 -2.75 -11.00
N HIS A 65 2.43 -1.76 -10.83
CA HIS A 65 2.57 -0.44 -11.42
C HIS A 65 2.33 0.64 -10.36
N TYR A 66 3.20 1.65 -10.33
CA TYR A 66 3.13 2.79 -9.43
C TYR A 66 2.93 4.07 -10.23
N TYR A 67 1.89 4.83 -9.91
CA TYR A 67 1.55 6.07 -10.59
C TYR A 67 1.94 7.27 -9.73
N HIS A 68 3.03 7.90 -10.12
CA HIS A 68 3.61 9.01 -9.38
C HIS A 68 2.76 10.28 -9.55
N PRO A 69 2.39 10.97 -8.45
CA PRO A 69 1.45 12.11 -8.47
C PRO A 69 2.00 13.34 -9.21
N TYR A 70 3.29 13.39 -9.51
CA TYR A 70 3.92 14.54 -10.16
C TYR A 70 4.50 14.19 -11.51
N VAL A 71 4.51 15.18 -12.40
CA VAL A 71 5.24 15.16 -13.66
C VAL A 71 6.74 15.03 -13.39
N ARG A 72 7.42 14.17 -14.15
CA ARG A 72 8.88 14.05 -14.10
C ARG A 72 9.53 15.33 -14.62
N ARG A 73 10.35 15.99 -13.80
CA ARG A 73 11.15 17.14 -14.24
C ARG A 73 12.54 16.64 -14.63
N VAL A 74 12.80 16.54 -15.92
CA VAL A 74 14.09 16.05 -16.46
C VAL A 74 15.20 17.11 -16.35
N ASP A 75 14.82 18.40 -16.29
CA ASP A 75 15.78 19.52 -16.40
C ASP A 75 16.36 20.01 -15.06
N ARG A 76 16.07 19.34 -13.94
CA ARG A 76 16.69 19.68 -12.65
C ARG A 76 17.86 18.76 -12.41
N GLN A 77 19.07 19.33 -12.30
CA GLN A 77 20.23 18.62 -11.73
C GLN A 77 19.78 17.92 -10.45
N GLU A 78 20.00 16.61 -10.39
CA GLU A 78 19.69 15.80 -9.21
C GLU A 78 20.31 16.49 -7.99
N PRO A 79 19.53 16.94 -7.00
CA PRO A 79 20.12 17.47 -5.79
C PRO A 79 20.95 16.34 -5.15
N LEU A 80 22.24 16.59 -4.88
CA LEU A 80 23.17 15.62 -4.28
C LEU A 80 22.63 15.00 -2.97
N TYR A 81 21.64 15.63 -2.34
CA TYR A 81 20.86 15.09 -1.23
C TYR A 81 19.41 14.89 -1.67
N GLY A 82 19.08 13.67 -2.13
CA GLY A 82 17.77 13.31 -2.65
C GLY A 82 16.64 13.48 -1.62
N ASP A 83 15.57 14.15 -2.03
CA ASP A 83 14.41 14.61 -1.25
C ASP A 83 13.49 13.47 -0.74
N GLY A 84 14.04 12.27 -0.51
CA GLY A 84 13.29 11.07 -0.09
C GLY A 84 12.34 10.49 -1.14
N ILE A 85 11.87 11.29 -2.10
CA ILE A 85 11.00 10.90 -3.22
C ILE A 85 11.73 9.95 -4.17
N ASP A 86 12.94 10.30 -4.61
CA ASP A 86 13.75 9.41 -5.48
C ASP A 86 14.13 8.12 -4.77
N ARG A 87 14.21 8.14 -3.42
CA ARG A 87 14.44 6.93 -2.62
C ARG A 87 13.22 6.02 -2.62
N LEU A 88 12.01 6.57 -2.60
CA LEU A 88 10.76 5.80 -2.66
C LEU A 88 10.62 5.09 -4.01
N GLU A 89 10.86 5.80 -5.10
CA GLU A 89 10.77 5.27 -6.46
C GLU A 89 11.83 4.19 -6.71
N LYS A 90 13.08 4.42 -6.29
CA LYS A 90 14.13 3.40 -6.34
C LYS A 90 13.75 2.16 -5.55
N GLN A 91 13.16 2.32 -4.35
CA GLN A 91 12.68 1.18 -3.56
C GLN A 91 11.55 0.40 -4.25
N LEU A 92 10.63 1.09 -4.92
CA LEU A 92 9.56 0.50 -5.72
C LEU A 92 10.11 -0.26 -6.93
N MET A 93 11.02 0.35 -7.69
CA MET A 93 11.68 -0.30 -8.83
C MET A 93 12.46 -1.55 -8.39
N MET A 94 13.20 -1.48 -7.28
CA MET A 94 13.89 -2.64 -6.70
C MET A 94 12.94 -3.75 -6.20
N ALA A 95 11.67 -3.41 -5.92
CA ALA A 95 10.61 -4.37 -5.61
C ALA A 95 9.86 -4.87 -6.85
N GLY A 96 10.28 -4.44 -8.04
CA GLY A 96 9.70 -4.85 -9.33
C GLY A 96 8.38 -4.16 -9.64
N PHE A 97 8.24 -2.89 -9.25
CA PHE A 97 7.17 -2.01 -9.72
C PHE A 97 7.66 -1.18 -10.91
N GLU A 98 6.84 -1.10 -11.94
CA GLU A 98 7.00 -0.13 -13.02
C GLU A 98 6.52 1.26 -12.54
N VAL A 99 7.32 2.30 -12.77
CA VAL A 99 7.02 3.67 -12.32
C VAL A 99 6.52 4.51 -13.48
N HIS A 100 5.28 4.98 -13.34
CA HIS A 100 4.58 5.82 -14.31
C HIS A 100 4.51 7.25 -13.77
N TYR A 101 5.12 8.20 -14.47
CA TYR A 101 4.98 9.62 -14.14
C TYR A 101 3.84 10.24 -14.92
N ASN A 102 3.18 11.22 -14.29
CA ASN A 102 2.19 12.01 -14.97
C ASN A 102 2.79 12.77 -16.18
N ILE A 103 2.05 12.82 -17.27
CA ILE A 103 2.38 13.60 -18.47
C ILE A 103 1.63 14.94 -18.37
N PRO A 104 2.28 16.11 -18.56
CA PRO A 104 1.65 17.43 -18.37
C PRO A 104 0.29 17.55 -19.07
N GLU A 105 0.25 17.21 -20.36
CA GLU A 105 -0.95 17.29 -21.18
C GLU A 105 -2.11 16.40 -20.67
N LYS A 106 -1.79 15.24 -20.10
CA LYS A 106 -2.79 14.34 -19.51
C LYS A 106 -3.30 14.87 -18.17
N VAL A 107 -2.42 15.46 -17.35
CA VAL A 107 -2.81 16.06 -16.06
C VAL A 107 -3.78 17.21 -16.28
N GLU A 108 -3.53 18.05 -17.26
CA GLU A 108 -4.44 19.17 -17.58
C GLU A 108 -5.82 18.69 -18.04
N LYS A 109 -5.88 17.58 -18.80
CA LYS A 109 -7.14 17.05 -19.35
C LYS A 109 -7.94 16.21 -18.35
N MET A 110 -7.27 15.35 -17.60
CA MET A 110 -7.92 14.30 -16.80
C MET A 110 -7.66 14.46 -15.30
N GLY A 111 -6.66 15.23 -14.90
CA GLY A 111 -6.18 15.30 -13.53
C GLY A 111 -5.03 14.32 -13.24
N PRO A 112 -4.33 14.50 -12.11
CA PRO A 112 -3.18 13.69 -11.74
C PRO A 112 -3.58 12.24 -11.46
N ASN A 113 -2.72 11.30 -11.83
CA ASN A 113 -2.88 9.86 -11.61
C ASN A 113 -4.15 9.25 -12.24
N MET A 114 -4.81 9.94 -13.17
CA MET A 114 -5.96 9.38 -13.88
C MET A 114 -5.58 8.42 -15.00
N GLN A 115 -4.33 8.47 -15.47
CA GLN A 115 -3.76 7.44 -16.34
C GLN A 115 -3.89 6.03 -15.72
N LEU A 116 -3.81 5.93 -14.39
CA LEU A 116 -4.01 4.66 -13.67
C LEU A 116 -5.32 3.97 -14.05
N VAL A 117 -6.41 4.73 -14.18
CA VAL A 117 -7.73 4.17 -14.51
C VAL A 117 -7.75 3.60 -15.93
N GLU A 118 -7.15 4.32 -16.88
CA GLU A 118 -7.04 3.88 -18.26
C GLU A 118 -6.21 2.61 -18.36
N ASP A 119 -5.03 2.63 -17.77
CA ASP A 119 -4.10 1.51 -17.80
C ASP A 119 -4.70 0.30 -17.10
N ALA A 120 -5.26 0.43 -15.88
CA ALA A 120 -5.89 -0.69 -15.18
C ALA A 120 -7.02 -1.36 -15.99
N TYR A 121 -7.81 -0.57 -16.72
CA TYR A 121 -8.84 -1.09 -17.62
C TYR A 121 -8.25 -1.79 -18.86
N LEU A 122 -7.19 -1.23 -19.45
CA LEU A 122 -6.47 -1.83 -20.57
C LEU A 122 -5.79 -3.15 -20.17
N TYR A 123 -5.16 -3.21 -19.00
CA TYR A 123 -4.56 -4.44 -18.46
C TYR A 123 -5.63 -5.51 -18.21
N ALA A 124 -6.78 -5.14 -17.65
CA ALA A 124 -7.89 -6.07 -17.49
C ALA A 124 -8.31 -6.71 -18.82
N TYR A 125 -8.40 -5.91 -19.89
CA TYR A 125 -8.84 -6.37 -21.20
C TYR A 125 -7.74 -7.12 -21.99
N TYR A 126 -6.56 -6.53 -22.16
CA TYR A 126 -5.51 -7.02 -23.05
C TYR A 126 -4.58 -8.04 -22.38
N HIS A 127 -4.27 -7.88 -21.10
CA HIS A 127 -3.32 -8.73 -20.39
C HIS A 127 -3.96 -9.95 -19.72
N LYS A 128 -5.29 -10.10 -19.86
CA LYS A 128 -6.08 -11.17 -19.25
C LYS A 128 -5.82 -11.29 -17.75
N ILE A 129 -5.87 -10.14 -17.07
CA ILE A 129 -5.74 -10.09 -15.62
C ILE A 129 -6.99 -10.71 -14.98
N ASP A 130 -6.78 -11.65 -14.07
CA ASP A 130 -7.86 -12.34 -13.35
C ASP A 130 -8.41 -11.49 -12.20
N VAL A 131 -7.57 -10.64 -11.59
CA VAL A 131 -7.96 -9.72 -10.52
C VAL A 131 -7.10 -8.47 -10.51
N ILE A 132 -7.76 -7.32 -10.39
CA ILE A 132 -7.09 -6.03 -10.21
C ILE A 132 -7.04 -5.71 -8.72
N VAL A 133 -5.87 -5.32 -8.24
CA VAL A 133 -5.65 -4.84 -6.88
C VAL A 133 -5.31 -3.35 -6.96
N LEU A 134 -6.14 -2.52 -6.36
CA LEU A 134 -5.94 -1.08 -6.30
C LEU A 134 -5.54 -0.68 -4.88
N LEU A 135 -4.38 -0.05 -4.73
CA LEU A 135 -4.01 0.65 -3.51
C LEU A 135 -4.39 2.12 -3.65
N SER A 136 -5.46 2.53 -2.97
CA SER A 136 -5.90 3.92 -2.98
C SER A 136 -6.88 4.24 -1.85
N THR A 137 -6.94 5.51 -1.47
CA THR A 137 -8.01 6.06 -0.63
C THR A 137 -8.82 7.13 -1.36
N GLN A 138 -8.54 7.41 -2.64
CA GLN A 138 -9.09 8.57 -3.36
C GLN A 138 -10.37 8.23 -4.13
N GLY A 139 -11.42 9.04 -3.96
CA GLY A 139 -12.72 8.84 -4.64
C GLY A 139 -12.68 9.01 -6.16
N GLN A 140 -11.63 9.61 -6.73
CA GLN A 140 -11.49 9.76 -8.18
C GLN A 140 -11.45 8.43 -8.95
N TYR A 141 -11.13 7.33 -8.27
CA TYR A 141 -11.13 5.98 -8.84
C TYR A 141 -12.47 5.25 -8.74
N SER A 142 -13.51 5.89 -8.19
CA SER A 142 -14.82 5.27 -7.92
C SER A 142 -15.51 4.68 -9.15
N THR A 143 -15.20 5.14 -10.36
CA THR A 143 -15.78 4.61 -11.61
C THR A 143 -15.10 3.32 -12.11
N LEU A 144 -13.87 3.03 -11.65
CA LEU A 144 -13.09 1.89 -12.11
C LEU A 144 -13.74 0.53 -11.74
N PRO A 145 -14.25 0.30 -10.52
CA PRO A 145 -14.90 -0.96 -10.16
C PRO A 145 -16.06 -1.35 -11.09
N GLU A 146 -16.90 -0.40 -11.49
CA GLU A 146 -18.02 -0.67 -12.38
C GLU A 146 -17.53 -1.10 -13.77
N ARG A 147 -16.51 -0.41 -14.30
CA ARG A 147 -15.91 -0.74 -15.60
C ARG A 147 -15.31 -2.15 -15.59
N LEU A 148 -14.54 -2.49 -14.56
CA LEU A 148 -13.94 -3.83 -14.43
C LEU A 148 -14.99 -4.93 -14.26
N ARG A 149 -16.08 -4.65 -13.52
CA ARG A 149 -17.20 -5.59 -13.35
C ARG A 149 -17.85 -5.96 -14.68
N ARG A 150 -17.94 -5.02 -15.63
CA ARG A 150 -18.49 -5.29 -16.98
C ARG A 150 -17.61 -6.25 -17.79
N GLU A 151 -16.30 -6.25 -17.53
CA GLU A 151 -15.33 -7.18 -18.14
C GLU A 151 -15.22 -8.50 -17.35
N GLY A 152 -15.97 -8.67 -16.26
CA GLY A 152 -15.89 -9.85 -15.39
C GLY A 152 -14.63 -9.92 -14.53
N VAL A 153 -13.86 -8.84 -14.43
CA VAL A 153 -12.64 -8.79 -13.62
C VAL A 153 -12.95 -8.21 -12.24
N PRO A 154 -12.86 -8.97 -11.14
CA PRO A 154 -13.05 -8.43 -9.80
C PRO A 154 -11.94 -7.45 -9.43
N MET A 155 -12.29 -6.47 -8.60
CA MET A 155 -11.33 -5.53 -8.02
C MET A 155 -11.18 -5.77 -6.51
N LEU A 156 -9.96 -5.68 -6.01
CA LEU A 156 -9.63 -5.64 -4.59
C LEU A 156 -9.09 -4.26 -4.24
N LEU A 157 -9.78 -3.54 -3.36
CA LEU A 157 -9.32 -2.26 -2.85
C LEU A 157 -8.52 -2.44 -1.55
N LEU A 158 -7.28 -1.96 -1.57
CA LEU A 158 -6.45 -1.77 -0.38
C LEU A 158 -6.55 -0.30 0.04
N GLY A 159 -7.16 -0.06 1.20
CA GLY A 159 -7.38 1.29 1.72
C GLY A 159 -6.85 1.45 3.14
N TRP A 160 -6.82 2.69 3.60
CA TRP A 160 -6.33 3.08 4.92
C TRP A 160 -7.29 4.04 5.58
N ASN A 161 -7.55 3.82 6.87
CA ASN A 161 -8.11 4.81 7.76
C ASN A 161 -7.18 5.04 8.94
N PHE A 162 -6.73 6.28 9.15
CA PHE A 162 -5.92 6.64 10.30
C PHE A 162 -6.22 8.04 10.80
N GLU A 163 -5.95 8.23 12.09
CA GLU A 163 -6.07 9.50 12.81
C GLU A 163 -4.75 9.75 13.54
N TYR A 164 -4.19 10.95 13.40
CA TYR A 164 -2.98 11.35 14.10
C TYR A 164 -2.90 12.86 14.29
N LEU A 165 -2.07 13.28 15.24
CA LEU A 165 -1.78 14.69 15.47
C LEU A 165 -0.56 15.12 14.64
N ARG A 166 -0.71 16.18 13.86
CA ARG A 166 0.40 16.89 13.21
C ARG A 166 0.61 18.22 13.94
N GLY A 167 1.52 18.22 14.91
CA GLY A 167 1.60 19.31 15.88
C GLY A 167 0.34 19.29 16.73
N GLU A 168 -0.44 20.37 16.69
CA GLU A 168 -1.72 20.48 17.40
C GLU A 168 -2.94 20.16 16.50
N THR A 169 -2.73 19.98 15.19
CA THR A 169 -3.83 19.72 14.26
C THR A 169 -4.15 18.22 14.19
N PRO A 170 -5.39 17.80 14.51
CA PRO A 170 -5.83 16.45 14.23
C PRO A 170 -6.02 16.25 12.73
N ILE A 171 -5.39 15.20 12.20
CA ILE A 171 -5.51 14.78 10.81
C ILE A 171 -6.31 13.50 10.76
N TYR A 172 -7.37 13.53 9.95
CA TYR A 172 -8.22 12.37 9.65
C TYR A 172 -7.99 11.96 8.19
N TRP A 173 -7.58 10.72 7.98
CA TRP A 173 -7.46 10.14 6.65
C TRP A 173 -8.35 8.92 6.56
N ARG A 174 -9.17 8.85 5.51
CA ARG A 174 -10.10 7.74 5.30
C ARG A 174 -10.15 7.37 3.84
N THR A 175 -10.39 6.09 3.57
CA THR A 175 -10.76 5.63 2.24
C THR A 175 -12.11 6.24 1.85
N ASP A 176 -12.18 6.77 0.63
CA ASP A 176 -13.42 7.29 0.07
C ASP A 176 -14.56 6.24 0.17
N PRO A 177 -15.72 6.60 0.75
CA PRO A 177 -16.82 5.66 0.94
C PRO A 177 -17.36 5.10 -0.38
N SER A 178 -17.46 5.93 -1.43
CA SER A 178 -18.02 5.51 -2.71
C SER A 178 -17.10 4.51 -3.39
N LEU A 179 -15.79 4.77 -3.43
CA LEU A 179 -14.81 3.82 -3.94
C LEU A 179 -14.89 2.50 -3.16
N ARG A 180 -14.93 2.56 -1.82
CA ARG A 180 -15.01 1.37 -0.97
C ARG A 180 -16.25 0.53 -1.25
N GLU A 181 -17.43 1.15 -1.34
CA GLU A 181 -18.70 0.46 -1.58
C GLU A 181 -18.74 -0.20 -2.96
N GLN A 182 -18.17 0.44 -3.98
CA GLN A 182 -18.21 -0.06 -5.35
C GLN A 182 -17.18 -1.17 -5.64
N SER A 183 -16.08 -1.24 -4.88
CA SER A 183 -14.91 -2.08 -5.16
C SER A 183 -15.16 -3.59 -5.13
N GLY A 184 -16.27 -4.08 -4.58
CA GLY A 184 -16.58 -5.52 -4.47
C GLY A 184 -15.79 -6.23 -3.36
N TYR A 185 -14.48 -5.99 -3.26
CA TYR A 185 -13.65 -6.41 -2.13
C TYR A 185 -12.87 -5.23 -1.55
N TYR A 186 -12.80 -5.17 -0.22
CA TYR A 186 -12.10 -4.12 0.51
C TYR A 186 -11.28 -4.70 1.66
N VAL A 187 -10.04 -4.22 1.79
CA VAL A 187 -9.14 -4.51 2.90
C VAL A 187 -8.72 -3.20 3.56
N ALA A 188 -8.98 -3.12 4.86
CA ALA A 188 -8.44 -2.09 5.75
C ALA A 188 -6.99 -2.44 6.10
N MET A 189 -6.05 -1.84 5.39
CA MET A 189 -4.63 -2.20 5.49
C MET A 189 -3.98 -1.70 6.78
N GLU A 190 -4.60 -0.74 7.48
CA GLU A 190 -4.22 -0.39 8.85
C GLU A 190 -4.33 -1.60 9.79
N GLU A 191 -5.37 -2.44 9.64
CA GLU A 191 -5.55 -3.64 10.45
C GLU A 191 -4.57 -4.75 10.04
N VAL A 192 -4.29 -4.86 8.74
CA VAL A 192 -3.30 -5.81 8.21
C VAL A 192 -1.92 -5.47 8.75
N ALA A 193 -1.53 -4.20 8.70
CA ALA A 193 -0.24 -3.75 9.20
C ALA A 193 -0.03 -4.09 10.68
N GLU A 194 -1.06 -3.99 11.50
CA GLU A 194 -0.97 -4.36 12.92
C GLU A 194 -0.77 -5.87 13.15
N LYS A 195 -1.18 -6.72 12.21
CA LYS A 195 -0.95 -8.18 12.27
C LYS A 195 0.46 -8.59 11.84
N TYR A 196 1.18 -7.73 11.11
CA TYR A 196 2.51 -8.01 10.58
C TYR A 196 3.52 -6.95 11.01
N PRO A 197 3.76 -6.79 12.33
CA PRO A 197 4.67 -5.78 12.89
C PRO A 197 6.12 -6.03 12.46
N PRO A 198 7.00 -4.99 12.40
CA PRO A 198 8.41 -5.15 12.03
C PRO A 198 9.19 -5.93 13.10
N THR A 199 9.18 -7.25 13.02
CA THR A 199 9.85 -8.11 14.00
C THR A 199 10.81 -9.08 13.31
N ARG A 200 12.03 -9.20 13.83
CA ARG A 200 13.04 -10.12 13.27
C ARG A 200 12.61 -11.59 13.35
N SER A 201 11.81 -11.94 14.35
CA SER A 201 11.29 -13.29 14.56
C SER A 201 10.00 -13.58 13.80
N ALA A 202 9.39 -12.59 13.13
CA ALA A 202 8.16 -12.82 12.40
C ALA A 202 8.43 -13.56 11.10
N GLU A 203 7.66 -14.61 10.84
CA GLU A 203 7.69 -15.36 9.57
C GLU A 203 7.35 -14.45 8.38
N ARG A 204 6.56 -13.40 8.60
CA ARG A 204 6.13 -12.41 7.61
C ARG A 204 6.12 -11.01 8.24
N ASN A 205 6.70 -10.05 7.54
CA ASN A 205 6.72 -8.63 7.92
C ASN A 205 6.08 -7.80 6.82
N LEU A 206 5.21 -6.84 7.13
CA LEU A 206 4.72 -5.87 6.13
C LEU A 206 5.63 -4.63 6.02
N PHE A 207 6.46 -4.43 7.04
CA PHE A 207 7.33 -3.28 7.19
C PHE A 207 8.77 -3.66 6.90
N MET A 208 9.54 -2.67 6.42
CA MET A 208 10.98 -2.79 6.38
C MET A 208 11.47 -2.94 7.82
N LEU A 209 12.22 -4.00 8.09
CA LEU A 209 12.99 -4.05 9.32
C LEU A 209 13.95 -2.87 9.34
N PRO A 210 14.28 -2.31 10.52
CA PRO A 210 15.39 -1.38 10.63
C PRO A 210 16.62 -2.08 10.06
N TYR A 211 16.96 -1.73 8.81
CA TYR A 211 18.18 -2.14 8.17
C TYR A 211 19.29 -1.63 9.10
N ASN A 212 20.25 -2.49 9.41
CA ASN A 212 21.49 -2.07 10.08
C ASN A 212 22.57 -1.91 9.01
N PRO A 213 22.55 -0.87 8.16
CA PRO A 213 23.81 -0.38 7.66
C PRO A 213 24.50 0.27 8.85
N GLN A 214 25.80 0.10 8.95
CA GLN A 214 26.63 1.13 9.57
C GLN A 214 26.80 2.24 8.51
N PRO A 215 26.10 3.39 8.59
CA PRO A 215 26.57 4.60 7.96
C PRO A 215 27.18 5.47 9.06
N THR A 216 28.50 5.62 8.98
CA THR A 216 29.26 6.65 9.67
C THR A 216 28.56 8.02 9.54
N ASP A 217 28.17 8.57 10.69
CA ASP A 217 27.82 9.97 10.94
C ASP A 217 26.63 10.61 10.19
N SER A 218 25.42 10.08 10.42
CA SER A 218 24.19 10.89 10.26
C SER A 218 23.43 11.01 11.59
N ASN A 219 23.29 12.24 12.09
CA ASN A 219 22.55 12.54 13.33
C ASN A 219 21.04 12.22 13.20
N ILE A 220 20.48 12.32 12.00
CA ILE A 220 19.08 11.96 11.71
C ILE A 220 18.88 10.44 11.83
N TRP A 221 19.89 9.66 11.42
CA TRP A 221 19.87 8.20 11.51
C TRP A 221 19.98 7.72 12.96
N ARG A 222 20.82 8.35 13.79
CA ARG A 222 20.89 8.06 15.23
C ARG A 222 19.57 8.32 15.95
N ALA A 223 18.91 9.44 15.65
CA ALA A 223 17.61 9.77 16.23
C ALA A 223 16.50 8.81 15.77
N TYR A 224 16.53 8.37 14.50
CA TYR A 224 15.61 7.35 13.98
C TYR A 224 15.78 6.00 14.67
N LEU A 225 17.03 5.53 14.79
CA LEU A 225 17.33 4.27 15.48
C LEU A 225 16.99 4.33 16.97
N GLN A 226 17.29 5.43 17.66
CA GLN A 226 16.92 5.59 19.07
C GLN A 226 15.40 5.50 19.29
N LYS A 227 14.59 6.14 18.44
CA LYS A 227 13.12 6.06 18.53
C LYS A 227 12.59 4.65 18.27
N ILE A 228 13.20 3.91 17.36
CA ILE A 228 12.82 2.52 17.08
C ILE A 228 13.25 1.58 18.19
N MET A 229 14.46 1.73 18.73
CA MET A 229 14.93 0.90 19.83
C MET A 229 14.08 1.13 21.08
N ALA A 230 13.73 2.39 21.37
CA ALA A 230 12.81 2.71 22.46
C ALA A 230 11.42 2.09 22.30
N SER A 231 10.90 1.93 21.07
CA SER A 231 9.59 1.30 20.84
C SER A 231 9.63 -0.23 20.84
N LEU A 232 10.82 -0.83 20.73
CA LEU A 232 11.01 -2.29 20.81
C LEU A 232 11.19 -2.79 22.25
N ASP A 233 11.72 -1.94 23.14
CA ASP A 233 11.95 -2.26 24.56
C ASP A 233 10.69 -2.11 25.44
N ASP A 234 9.62 -1.49 24.92
CA ASP A 234 8.39 -1.20 25.67
C ASP A 234 7.41 -2.40 25.75
N LYS A 235 7.94 -3.63 25.83
CA LYS A 235 7.13 -4.86 25.92
C LYS A 235 6.63 -5.20 27.33
N ASP A 236 7.06 -4.50 28.38
CA ASP A 236 6.80 -4.93 29.76
C ASP A 236 5.92 -4.01 30.62
N ASN A 237 5.28 -2.96 30.08
CA ASN A 237 4.36 -2.13 30.87
C ASN A 237 3.00 -1.91 30.19
N TYR A 238 2.13 -2.91 30.28
CA TYR A 238 0.70 -2.75 30.02
C TYR A 238 -0.14 -3.17 31.23
N SER A 239 -0.17 -2.29 32.23
CA SER A 239 -1.33 -2.12 33.10
C SER A 239 -1.46 -0.64 33.45
N ASP A 240 -2.16 0.13 32.61
CA ASP A 240 -3.22 1.05 33.04
C ASP A 240 -3.62 2.09 31.97
N LYS A 241 -4.95 2.26 31.87
CA LYS A 241 -5.75 3.37 31.29
C LYS A 241 -6.07 3.36 29.78
N PRO A 242 -7.11 4.13 29.37
CA PRO A 242 -8.50 4.09 29.87
C PRO A 242 -9.48 3.80 28.72
N ASN A 243 -10.66 3.29 29.08
CA ASN A 243 -11.74 2.91 28.17
C ASN A 243 -12.18 4.02 27.19
N PHE A 244 -11.75 3.93 25.92
CA PHE A 244 -12.41 4.63 24.82
C PHE A 244 -13.56 3.78 24.27
N ARG A 245 -14.75 4.39 24.28
CA ARG A 245 -16.03 3.80 23.88
C ARG A 245 -15.97 3.15 22.50
N LYS A 246 -16.35 1.88 22.42
CA LYS A 246 -16.66 1.17 21.18
C LYS A 246 -17.83 1.86 20.48
N SER A 247 -17.58 2.62 19.42
CA SER A 247 -18.60 2.92 18.42
C SER A 247 -18.66 1.75 17.44
N GLY A 248 -19.86 1.21 17.25
CA GLY A 248 -20.10 0.03 16.45
C GLY A 248 -19.86 0.27 14.97
N CYS A 249 -18.67 -0.07 14.48
CA CYS A 249 -18.45 -0.34 13.07
C CYS A 249 -18.66 -1.85 12.85
N LYS A 250 -19.60 -2.21 11.98
CA LYS A 250 -19.84 -3.61 11.62
C LYS A 250 -18.53 -4.20 11.08
N LYS A 251 -18.04 -5.26 11.74
CA LYS A 251 -16.83 -6.00 11.39
C LYS A 251 -16.87 -6.37 9.90
N SER A 252 -15.81 -6.07 9.16
CA SER A 252 -15.64 -6.56 7.79
C SER A 252 -15.58 -8.10 7.79
N PRO A 253 -16.34 -8.81 6.92
CA PRO A 253 -16.29 -10.26 6.81
C PRO A 253 -14.91 -10.82 6.43
N ALA A 254 -13.99 -9.98 5.94
CA ALA A 254 -12.65 -10.38 5.50
C ALA A 254 -11.73 -10.84 6.65
N VAL A 255 -11.97 -10.38 7.88
CA VAL A 255 -11.11 -10.70 9.04
C VAL A 255 -11.45 -12.06 9.65
N ALA A 256 -12.64 -12.60 9.39
CA ALA A 256 -13.11 -13.86 9.98
C ALA A 256 -12.58 -15.13 9.28
N ARG A 257 -11.91 -15.01 8.13
CA ARG A 257 -11.32 -16.15 7.38
C ARG A 257 -9.82 -16.36 7.66
N LEU A 258 -9.33 -15.87 8.79
CA LEU A 258 -7.93 -15.98 9.23
C LEU A 258 -7.78 -16.83 10.50
N GLY A 259 -8.69 -17.79 10.71
CA GLY A 259 -8.48 -18.94 11.60
C GLY A 259 -7.98 -20.13 10.78
#